data_AF-A0A920UEZ8-F1
#
_entry.id   AF-A0A920UEZ8-F1
#
_cell.length_a   1.000
_cell.length_b   1.000
_cell.length_c   1.000
_cell.angle_alpha   90.00
_cell.angle_beta   90.00
_cell.angle_gamma   90.00
#
_symmetry.space_group_name_H-M   'P 1'
#
loop_
_entity.id
_entity.type
_entity.pdbx_description
1 polymer ?
#
loop_
_entity_poly.entity_id
_entity_poly.type
_entity_poly.pdbx_seq_one_letter_code
_entity_poly.pdbx_strand_id
1 'polypeptide(L)' 'MPFIAIGPGIKASHKIAAPIYLQDVMATSLDIAGAKRPEQVEFQSLLPLLSGKTTESESGPFTART' A
#
# COMPACT_ATOMS: atom_id res chain seq x y z
N MET A 1 12.83 -6.35 -4.26
CA MET A 1 12.30 -5.72 -5.49
C MET A 1 12.20 -4.23 -5.26
N PRO A 2 12.58 -3.37 -6.22
CA PRO A 2 12.32 -1.94 -6.12
C PRO A 2 10.83 -1.66 -6.33
N PHE A 3 10.25 -0.77 -5.51
CA PHE A 3 8.88 -0.29 -5.64
C PHE A 3 8.87 1.23 -5.76
N ILE A 4 8.22 1.77 -6.78
CA ILE A 4 8.13 3.21 -7.06
C ILE A 4 6.68 3.52 -7.42
N ALA A 5 6.11 4.55 -6.78
CA ALA A 5 4.76 5.03 -7.05
C ALA A 5 4.77 6.54 -7.29
N ILE A 6 4.01 6.99 -8.29
CA ILE A 6 3.88 8.39 -8.69
C ILE A 6 2.41 8.67 -8.98
N GLY A 7 1.88 9.76 -8.45
CA GLY A 7 0.49 10.15 -8.69
C GLY A 7 0.08 11.37 -7.89
N PRO A 8 -1.15 11.88 -8.11
CA PRO A 8 -1.69 13.01 -7.37
C PRO A 8 -1.69 12.73 -5.85
N GLY A 9 -1.23 13.70 -5.06
CA GLY A 9 -1.19 13.58 -3.60
C GLY A 9 -0.05 12.71 -3.05
N ILE A 10 0.81 12.13 -3.89
CA ILE A 10 2.03 11.44 -3.45
C ILE A 10 3.18 12.45 -3.40
N LYS A 11 3.87 12.53 -2.26
CA LYS A 11 5.00 13.46 -2.08
C LYS A 11 6.16 13.07 -3.00
N ALA A 12 6.57 14.01 -3.86
CA ALA A 12 7.70 13.82 -4.76
C ALA A 12 9.01 13.58 -4.00
N SER A 13 9.87 12.73 -4.56
CA SER A 13 11.21 12.41 -4.04
C SER A 13 11.22 11.95 -2.57
N HIS A 14 10.12 11.36 -2.09
CA HIS A 14 10.04 10.80 -0.75
C HIS A 14 10.40 9.31 -0.74
N LYS A 15 11.04 8.85 0.33
CA LYS A 15 11.40 7.44 0.56
C LYS A 15 10.66 6.95 1.80
N ILE A 16 9.96 5.84 1.65
CA ILE A 16 9.25 5.17 2.74
C ILE A 16 9.98 3.85 3.01
N ALA A 17 10.34 3.62 4.28
CA ALA A 17 11.08 2.44 4.72
C ALA A 17 10.19 1.33 5.28
N ALA A 18 8.87 1.56 5.37
CA ALA A 18 7.93 0.57 5.87
C ALA A 18 7.93 -0.69 4.99
N PRO A 19 7.98 -1.89 5.59
CA PRO A 19 8.01 -3.13 4.82
C PRO A 19 6.64 -3.39 4.19
N ILE A 20 6.61 -3.72 2.90
CA ILE A 20 5.38 -3.99 2.15
C ILE A 20 5.48 -5.33 1.42
N TYR A 21 4.34 -5.92 1.07
CA TYR A 21 4.28 -7.04 0.14
C TYR A 21 4.03 -6.54 -1.28
N LEU A 22 4.55 -7.27 -2.28
CA LEU A 22 4.34 -6.92 -3.68
C LEU A 22 2.86 -7.00 -4.07
N GLN A 23 2.11 -7.89 -3.44
CA GLN A 23 0.68 -8.08 -3.70
C GLN A 23 -0.19 -6.89 -3.24
N ASP A 24 0.31 -6.03 -2.34
CA ASP A 24 -0.39 -4.81 -1.90
C ASP A 24 -0.65 -3.85 -3.07
N VAL A 25 0.10 -3.98 -4.16
CA VAL A 25 -0.11 -3.25 -5.41
C VAL A 25 -1.46 -3.56 -6.04
N MET A 26 -1.92 -4.81 -5.94
CA MET A 26 -3.25 -5.20 -6.44
C MET A 26 -4.35 -4.49 -5.63
N ALA A 27 -4.30 -4.57 -4.30
CA ALA A 27 -5.26 -3.94 -3.42
C ALA A 27 -5.29 -2.41 -3.61
N THR A 28 -4.11 -1.79 -3.75
CA THR A 28 -3.95 -0.36 -4.05
C THR A 28 -4.58 0.02 -5.39
N SER A 29 -4.40 -0.81 -6.42
CA SER A 29 -4.92 -0.53 -7.76
C SER A 29 -6.45 -0.62 -7.80
N LEU A 30 -7.05 -1.59 -7.10
CA LEU A 30 -8.49 -1.73 -6.97
C LEU A 30 -9.12 -0.51 -6.26
N ASP A 31 -8.48 -0.03 -5.18
CA ASP A 31 -8.94 1.15 -4.45
C ASP A 31 -8.90 2.41 -5.32
N ILE A 32 -7.82 2.61 -6.09
CA ILE A 32 -7.69 3.73 -7.04
C ILE A 32 -8.78 3.66 -8.11
N ALA A 33 -9.10 2.46 -8.59
CA ALA A 33 -10.13 2.25 -9.60
C ALA A 33 -11.56 2.38 -9.05
N GLY A 34 -11.75 2.49 -7.73
CA GLY A 34 -13.06 2.41 -7.09
C GLY A 34 -13.74 1.05 -7.31
N ALA A 35 -12.96 0.00 -7.61
CA ALA A 35 -13.46 -1.33 -7.89
C ALA A 35 -13.77 -2.09 -6.60
N LYS A 36 -14.77 -2.97 -6.64
CA LYS A 36 -15.07 -3.85 -5.50
C LYS A 36 -13.90 -4.82 -5.29
N ARG A 37 -13.35 -4.83 -4.08
CA ARG A 37 -12.30 -5.78 -3.70
C ARG A 37 -12.88 -7.21 -3.59
N PRO A 38 -12.33 -8.21 -4.29
CA PRO A 38 -12.70 -9.62 -4.09
C PRO A 38 -12.36 -10.08 -2.67
N GLU A 39 -13.16 -10.97 -2.10
CA GLU A 39 -12.97 -11.46 -0.72
C GLU A 39 -11.64 -12.19 -0.52
N GLN A 40 -11.09 -12.78 -1.57
CA GLN A 40 -9.80 -13.49 -1.55
C GLN A 40 -8.59 -12.54 -1.52
N VAL A 41 -8.80 -11.22 -1.66
CA VAL A 41 -7.72 -10.23 -1.60
C VAL A 41 -7.55 -9.78 -0.15
N GLU A 42 -6.68 -10.47 0.58
CA GLU A 42 -6.35 -10.18 1.98
C GLU A 42 -5.34 -9.03 2.14
N PHE A 43 -4.72 -8.60 1.04
CA PHE A 43 -3.70 -7.55 1.00
C PHE A 43 -4.26 -6.15 1.20
N GLN A 44 -3.40 -5.24 1.62
CA GLN A 44 -3.79 -3.92 2.06
C GLN A 44 -3.37 -2.84 1.08
N SER A 45 -4.18 -1.80 1.01
CA SER A 45 -3.90 -0.66 0.14
C SER A 45 -2.79 0.18 0.72
N LEU A 46 -1.84 0.57 -0.13
CA LEU A 46 -0.72 1.42 0.24
C LEU A 46 -1.09 2.90 0.23
N LEU A 47 -2.30 3.29 -0.21
CA LEU A 47 -2.71 4.70 -0.30
C LEU A 47 -2.53 5.49 1.01
N PRO A 48 -2.86 4.97 2.21
CA PRO A 48 -2.61 5.68 3.45
C PRO A 48 -1.11 5.95 3.67
N LEU A 49 -0.26 4.99 3.32
CA LEU A 49 1.19 5.11 3.42
C LEU A 49 1.75 6.10 2.39
N LEU A 50 1.30 6.02 1.13
CA LEU A 50 1.73 6.88 0.03
C LEU A 50 1.28 8.35 0.20
N SER A 51 0.14 8.58 0.87
CA SER A 51 -0.37 9.92 1.20
C SER A 51 0.15 10.47 2.53
N GLY A 52 0.98 9.70 3.25
CA GLY A 52 1.54 10.10 4.55
C GLY A 52 0.52 10.13 5.69
N LYS A 53 -0.64 9.49 5.54
CA LYS A 53 -1.64 9.33 6.61
C LYS A 53 -1.22 8.31 7.67
N THR A 54 -0.30 7.41 7.32
CA THR A 54 0.35 6.48 8.25
C THR A 54 1.83 6.34 7.90
N THR A 55 2.63 5.91 8.86
CA THR A 55 4.04 5.53 8.70
C THR A 55 4.26 4.03 8.75
N GLU A 56 3.23 3.26 9.09
CA GLU A 56 3.28 1.82 9.25
C GLU A 56 2.57 1.10 8.09
N SER A 57 3.06 -0.09 7.78
CA SER A 57 2.44 -0.97 6.79
C SER A 57 1.56 -2.00 7.51
N GLU A 58 0.30 -2.10 7.09
CA GLU A 58 -0.66 -3.06 7.63
C GLU A 58 -0.32 -4.51 7.26
N SER A 59 0.47 -4.70 6.20
CA SER A 59 0.75 -5.99 5.59
C SER A 59 2.17 -6.48 5.85
N GLY A 60 3.07 -5.70 6.45
CA GLY A 60 4.46 -6.11 6.66
C GLY A 60 4.64 -7.35 7.57
N PRO A 61 5.80 -8.04 7.53
CA PRO A 61 6.09 -9.21 8.35
C PRO A 61 6.09 -8.95 9.86
N PHE A 62 6.08 -7.68 10.29
CA PHE A 62 5.98 -7.27 11.68
C PHE A 62 4.54 -6.99 12.14
N THR A 63 3.58 -7.07 11.22
CA THR A 63 2.15 -6.75 11.44
C THR A 63 1.26 -8.00 11.36
N ALA A 64 1.86 -9.20 11.40
CA ALA A 64 1.12 -10.46 11.47
C ALA A 64 0.24 -10.47 12.72
N ARG A 65 -1.07 -10.25 12.52
CA ARG A 65 -2.10 -10.19 13.56
C ARG A 65 -2.13 -11.51 14.33
N THR A 66 -1.98 -11.42 15.65
CA THR A 66 -2.52 -12.40 16.62
C THR A 66 -4.03 -12.48 16.51
#